data_AF-A0A953QEZ1-F1
#
_entry.id   AF-A0A953QEZ1-F1
#
_cell.length_a   1.000
_cell.length_b   1.000
_cell.length_c   1.000
_cell.angle_alpha   90.00
_cell.angle_beta   90.00
_cell.angle_gamma   90.00
#
_symmetry.space_group_name_H-M   'P 1'
#
loop_
_entity.id
_entity.type
_entity.pdbx_description
1 polymer ?
#
loop_
_entity_poly.entity_id
_entity_poly.type
_entity_poly.pdbx_seq_one_letter_code
_entity_poly.pdbx_strand_id
1 'polypeptide(L)'
;MIVLINLAATLFLTGLAWSLQFVQLEVLQPEQLALHRRLNSRLMIAPMAIEFVTAVWLACVEPRTLPVAALVLWLAIAFATLRYSHASRAARIADLKFWNALRTICWTARSLLLAVILLESPHAR
;
A
#
# COMPACT_ATOMS: atom_id res chain seq x y z
N MET A 1 -7.91 2.61 -18.67
CA MET A 1 -7.54 3.83 -17.89
C MET A 1 -7.60 3.65 -16.36
N ILE A 2 -8.72 3.21 -15.74
CA ILE A 2 -8.85 3.09 -14.26
C ILE A 2 -7.82 2.12 -13.65
N VAL A 3 -7.60 0.95 -14.27
CA VAL A 3 -6.60 -0.03 -13.81
C VAL A 3 -5.19 0.57 -13.79
N LEU A 4 -4.84 1.38 -14.80
CA LEU A 4 -3.55 2.07 -14.87
C LEU A 4 -3.38 3.10 -13.75
N ILE A 5 -4.44 3.85 -13.43
CA ILE A 5 -4.44 4.79 -12.29
C ILE A 5 -4.26 4.03 -10.97
N ASN A 6 -4.98 2.93 -10.76
CA ASN A 6 -4.83 2.10 -9.56
C ASN A 6 -3.40 1.53 -9.48
N LEU A 7 -2.86 1.03 -10.59
CA LEU A 7 -1.51 0.50 -10.68
C LEU A 7 -0.47 1.57 -10.36
N ALA A 8 -0.57 2.77 -10.94
CA ALA A 8 0.35 3.87 -10.69
C ALA A 8 0.33 4.30 -9.20
N ALA A 9 -0.85 4.42 -8.61
CA ALA A 9 -1.00 4.72 -7.18
C ALA A 9 -0.39 3.62 -6.30
N THR A 10 -0.64 2.35 -6.64
CA THR A 10 -0.10 1.18 -5.93
C THR A 10 1.43 1.13 -6.04
N LEU A 11 2.00 1.38 -7.22
CA LEU A 11 3.45 1.41 -7.44
C LEU A 11 4.13 2.55 -6.67
N PHE A 12 3.51 3.74 -6.64
CA PHE A 12 4.01 4.85 -5.82
C PHE A 12 4.04 4.48 -4.33
N LEU A 13 2.96 3.90 -3.81
CA LEU A 13 2.89 3.42 -2.42
C LEU A 13 3.87 2.29 -2.13
N THR A 14 4.09 1.40 -3.10
CA THR A 14 5.09 0.33 -3.02
C THR A 14 6.49 0.93 -2.85
N GLY A 15 6.86 1.89 -3.71
CA GLY A 15 8.15 2.58 -3.61
C GLY A 15 8.33 3.30 -2.27
N LEU A 16 7.28 3.97 -1.79
CA LEU A 16 7.29 4.58 -0.45
C LEU A 16 7.51 3.56 0.67
N ALA A 17 6.79 2.43 0.64
CA ALA A 17 6.89 1.38 1.66
C ALA A 17 8.27 0.71 1.67
N TRP A 18 8.86 0.46 0.50
CA TRP A 18 10.24 -0.01 0.33
C TRP A 18 11.25 1.01 0.88
N SER A 19 11.10 2.29 0.52
CA SER A 19 11.98 3.35 1.05
C SER A 19 11.91 3.42 2.58
N LEU A 20 10.72 3.22 3.13
CA LEU A 20 10.52 3.23 4.58
C LEU A 20 11.17 2.02 5.24
N GLN A 21 11.04 0.84 4.64
CA GLN A 21 11.56 -0.42 5.18
C GLN A 21 13.09 -0.45 5.26
N PHE A 22 13.76 -0.09 4.16
CA PHE A 22 15.19 -0.33 3.99
C PHE A 22 16.06 0.91 4.16
N VAL A 23 15.49 2.10 4.00
CA VAL A 23 16.25 3.35 4.10
C VAL A 23 15.86 4.07 5.37
N GLN A 24 14.58 4.39 5.56
CA GLN A 24 14.18 5.32 6.62
C GLN A 24 14.22 4.68 8.00
N LEU A 25 13.62 3.49 8.19
CA LEU A 25 13.54 2.84 9.51
C LEU A 25 14.91 2.41 10.08
N GLU A 26 15.93 2.23 9.25
CA GLU A 26 17.28 1.88 9.72
C GLU A 26 18.05 3.08 10.28
N VAL A 27 17.73 4.30 9.83
CA VAL A 27 18.43 5.53 10.23
C VAL A 27 17.61 6.42 11.17
N LEU A 28 16.33 6.10 11.38
CA LEU A 28 15.41 6.95 12.14
C LEU A 28 15.72 6.93 13.63
N GLN A 29 15.99 8.10 14.21
CA GLN A 29 16.07 8.22 15.67
C GLN A 29 14.67 8.26 16.31
N PRO A 30 14.50 7.78 17.56
CA PRO A 30 13.20 7.76 18.24
C PRO A 30 12.52 9.13 18.31
N GLU A 31 13.31 10.19 18.48
CA GLU A 31 12.85 11.58 18.58
C GLU A 31 12.19 12.09 17.29
N GLN A 32 12.65 11.59 16.14
CA GLN A 32 12.15 11.99 14.82
C GLN A 32 10.91 11.20 14.39
N LEU A 33 10.58 10.13 15.11
CA LEU A 33 9.58 9.13 14.73
C LEU A 33 8.17 9.73 14.63
N ALA A 34 7.82 10.67 15.52
CA ALA A 34 6.53 11.34 15.53
C ALA A 34 6.33 12.27 14.33
N LEU A 35 7.34 13.07 13.99
CA LEU A 35 7.30 13.97 12.84
C LEU A 35 7.32 13.17 11.53
N HIS A 36 8.21 12.20 11.44
CA HIS A 36 8.33 11.30 10.30
C HIS A 36 7.01 10.59 9.98
N ARG A 37 6.34 10.03 10.98
CA ARG A 37 5.00 9.44 10.83
C ARG A 37 4.00 10.43 10.26
N ARG A 38 3.97 11.66 10.79
CA ARG A 38 3.00 12.69 10.36
C ARG A 38 3.19 13.04 8.89
N LEU A 39 4.44 13.19 8.45
CA LEU A 39 4.76 13.52 7.06
C LEU A 39 4.45 12.34 6.13
N ASN A 40 4.87 11.13 6.48
CA ASN A 40 4.57 9.94 5.67
C ASN A 40 3.07 9.67 5.57
N SER A 41 2.32 9.83 6.65
CA SER A 41 0.85 9.68 6.59
C SER A 41 0.22 10.68 5.63
N ARG A 42 0.69 11.93 5.59
CA ARG A 42 0.19 12.95 4.66
C ARG A 42 0.46 12.60 3.20
N LEU A 43 1.67 12.13 2.89
CA LEU A 43 2.04 11.72 1.53
C LEU A 43 1.22 10.52 1.05
N MET A 44 0.82 9.65 1.96
CA MET A 44 0.11 8.41 1.63
C MET A 44 -1.41 8.56 1.47
N ILE A 45 -2.04 9.57 2.09
CA ILE A 45 -3.52 9.71 2.10
C ILE A 45 -4.10 9.74 0.69
N ALA A 46 -3.61 10.63 -0.17
CA ALA A 46 -4.13 10.80 -1.52
C ALA A 46 -3.99 9.53 -2.38
N PRO A 47 -2.80 8.92 -2.53
CA PRO A 47 -2.66 7.70 -3.32
C PRO A 47 -3.40 6.50 -2.70
N MET A 48 -3.49 6.37 -1.36
CA MET A 48 -4.28 5.30 -0.74
C MET A 48 -5.79 5.46 -1.00
N ALA A 49 -6.30 6.69 -1.00
CA ALA A 49 -7.69 6.95 -1.33
C ALA A 49 -8.00 6.59 -2.79
N ILE A 50 -7.12 6.97 -3.73
CA ILE A 50 -7.23 6.59 -5.14
C ILE A 50 -7.21 5.07 -5.28
N GLU A 51 -6.23 4.41 -4.65
CA GLU A 51 -6.08 2.95 -4.66
C GLU A 51 -7.35 2.25 -4.16
N PHE A 52 -7.92 2.72 -3.04
CA PHE A 52 -9.14 2.15 -2.46
C PHE A 52 -10.35 2.29 -3.37
N VAL A 53 -10.67 3.53 -3.78
CA VAL A 53 -11.87 3.83 -4.57
C VAL A 53 -11.84 3.06 -5.89
N THR A 54 -10.68 3.05 -6.55
CA THR A 54 -10.54 2.34 -7.82
C THR A 54 -10.50 0.81 -7.65
N ALA A 55 -10.04 0.28 -6.50
CA ALA A 55 -10.11 -1.15 -6.20
C ALA A 55 -11.55 -1.62 -5.98
N VAL A 56 -12.32 -0.88 -5.19
CA VAL A 56 -13.74 -1.17 -4.94
C VAL A 56 -14.52 -1.11 -6.24
N TRP A 57 -14.29 -0.05 -7.03
CA TRP A 57 -14.90 0.08 -8.36
C TRP A 57 -14.62 -1.13 -9.25
N LEU A 58 -13.35 -1.53 -9.39
CA LEU A 58 -12.95 -2.67 -10.21
C LEU A 58 -13.59 -3.97 -9.74
N ALA A 59 -13.62 -4.22 -8.42
CA ALA A 59 -14.24 -5.42 -7.86
C ALA A 59 -15.77 -5.46 -8.07
N CYS A 60 -16.45 -4.30 -8.10
CA CYS A 60 -17.88 -4.22 -8.37
C CYS A 60 -18.23 -4.39 -9.85
N VAL A 61 -17.45 -3.79 -10.76
CA VAL A 61 -17.73 -3.82 -12.21
C VAL A 61 -17.27 -5.14 -12.84
N GLU A 62 -16.15 -5.69 -12.37
CA GLU A 62 -15.61 -6.96 -12.86
C GLU A 62 -15.35 -7.89 -11.65
N PRO A 63 -16.38 -8.58 -11.13
CA PRO A 63 -16.28 -9.45 -9.95
C PRO A 63 -15.60 -10.80 -10.27
N ARG A 64 -14.49 -10.76 -11.01
CA ARG A 64 -13.62 -11.90 -11.28
C ARG A 64 -12.67 -12.12 -10.10
N THR A 65 -12.02 -13.27 -10.06
CA THR A 65 -11.12 -13.66 -8.97
C THR A 65 -9.97 -12.65 -8.77
N LEU A 66 -9.41 -12.10 -9.86
CA LEU A 66 -8.26 -11.19 -9.76
C LEU A 66 -8.61 -9.82 -9.15
N PRO A 67 -9.65 -9.07 -9.58
CA PRO A 67 -10.06 -7.83 -8.91
C PRO A 67 -10.46 -8.03 -7.44
N VAL A 68 -11.13 -9.14 -7.11
CA VAL A 68 -11.48 -9.47 -5.72
C VAL A 68 -10.22 -9.76 -4.90
N ALA A 69 -9.29 -10.55 -5.41
CA ALA A 69 -8.00 -10.80 -4.75
C ALA A 69 -7.21 -9.51 -4.54
N ALA A 70 -7.26 -8.57 -5.50
CA ALA A 70 -6.67 -7.25 -5.34
C ALA A 70 -7.28 -6.55 -4.13
N LEU A 71 -8.61 -6.47 -4.04
CA LEU A 71 -9.31 -5.83 -2.92
C LEU A 71 -8.98 -6.50 -1.58
N VAL A 72 -8.87 -7.83 -1.53
CA VAL A 72 -8.42 -8.56 -0.33
C VAL A 72 -7.01 -8.15 0.09
N LEU A 73 -6.07 -8.03 -0.86
CA LEU A 73 -4.72 -7.51 -0.57
C LEU A 73 -4.78 -6.07 -0.04
N TRP A 74 -5.69 -5.24 -0.54
CA TRP A 74 -5.89 -3.88 -0.02
C TRP A 74 -6.35 -3.89 1.44
N LEU A 75 -7.29 -4.78 1.80
CA LEU A 75 -7.72 -4.93 3.19
C LEU A 75 -6.57 -5.37 4.10
N ALA A 76 -5.70 -6.28 3.62
CA ALA A 76 -4.49 -6.67 4.35
C ALA A 76 -3.52 -5.48 4.54
N ILE A 77 -3.33 -4.65 3.52
CA ILE A 77 -2.53 -3.41 3.59
C ILE A 77 -3.14 -2.43 4.61
N ALA A 78 -4.46 -2.23 4.58
CA ALA A 78 -5.16 -1.36 5.50
C ALA A 78 -4.98 -1.83 6.96
N PHE A 79 -5.16 -3.13 7.21
CA PHE A 79 -4.92 -3.72 8.52
C PHE A 79 -3.47 -3.52 8.98
N ALA A 80 -2.49 -3.86 8.14
CA ALA A 80 -1.08 -3.67 8.46
C ALA A 80 -0.72 -2.19 8.69
N THR A 81 -1.37 -1.27 7.99
CA THR A 81 -1.21 0.19 8.18
C THR A 81 -1.75 0.67 9.53
N LEU A 82 -2.88 0.13 9.97
CA LEU A 82 -3.42 0.40 11.32
C LEU A 82 -2.48 -0.14 12.40
N ARG A 83 -1.99 -1.37 12.23
CA ARG A 83 -1.04 -1.99 13.17
C ARG A 83 0.30 -1.26 13.23
N TYR A 84 0.83 -0.84 12.08
CA TYR A 84 2.01 0.02 11.99
C TYR A 84 1.81 1.34 12.74
N SER A 85 0.67 2.00 12.54
CA SER A 85 0.32 3.25 13.23
C SER A 85 0.23 3.09 14.74
N HIS A 86 -0.31 1.95 15.20
CA HIS A 86 -0.36 1.61 16.62
C HIS A 86 1.03 1.32 17.21
N ALA A 87 1.84 0.49 16.54
CA ALA A 87 3.22 0.20 16.92
C ALA A 87 4.08 1.47 17.00
N SER A 88 3.84 2.43 16.10
CA SER A 88 4.52 3.72 16.09
C SER A 88 4.20 4.56 17.32
N ARG A 89 2.94 4.55 17.78
CA ARG A 89 2.56 5.24 19.03
C ARG A 89 3.22 4.62 20.26
N ALA A 90 3.43 3.30 20.24
CA ALA A 90 4.09 2.58 21.31
C ALA A 90 5.63 2.61 21.23
N ALA A 91 6.22 3.32 20.24
CA ALA A 91 7.66 3.38 19.97
C ALA A 91 8.35 2.01 19.84
N ARG A 92 7.62 0.98 19.36
CA ARG A 92 8.13 -0.39 19.21
C ARG A 92 8.76 -0.58 17.84
N ILE A 93 10.07 -0.32 17.73
CA ILE A 93 10.79 -0.34 16.44
C ILE A 93 10.74 -1.72 15.75
N ALA A 94 10.84 -2.82 16.49
CA ALA A 94 10.74 -4.16 15.93
C ALA A 94 9.37 -4.40 15.25
N ASP A 95 8.28 -3.99 15.92
CA ASP A 95 6.93 -4.08 15.37
C ASP A 95 6.78 -3.19 14.13
N LEU A 96 7.40 -2.01 14.10
CA LEU A 96 7.39 -1.12 12.93
C LEU A 96 8.01 -1.79 11.70
N LYS A 97 9.18 -2.42 11.87
CA LYS A 97 9.85 -3.15 10.79
C LYS A 97 9.00 -4.30 10.28
N PHE A 98 8.35 -5.04 11.19
CA PHE A 98 7.47 -6.15 10.80
C PHE A 98 6.22 -5.67 10.03
N TRP A 99 5.46 -4.72 10.59
CA TRP A 99 4.23 -4.25 9.97
C TRP A 99 4.49 -3.51 8.66
N ASN A 100 5.62 -2.81 8.54
CA ASN A 100 6.00 -2.20 7.29
C ASN A 100 6.48 -3.23 6.26
N ALA A 101 7.22 -4.27 6.65
CA ALA A 101 7.56 -5.38 5.75
C ALA A 101 6.30 -6.05 5.18
N LEU A 102 5.30 -6.32 6.03
CA LEU A 102 4.03 -6.89 5.59
C LEU A 102 3.33 -5.98 4.57
N ARG A 103 3.24 -4.67 4.85
CA ARG A 103 2.70 -3.68 3.91
C ARG A 103 3.44 -3.70 2.57
N THR A 104 4.77 -3.73 2.61
CA THR A 104 5.63 -3.76 1.42
C THR A 104 5.38 -5.02 0.58
N ILE A 105 5.27 -6.19 1.20
CA ILE A 105 4.96 -7.45 0.52
C ILE A 105 3.57 -7.39 -0.11
N CYS A 106 2.55 -6.96 0.64
CA CYS A 106 1.19 -6.88 0.12
C CYS A 106 1.04 -5.87 -1.03
N TRP A 107 1.66 -4.69 -0.93
CA TRP A 107 1.68 -3.72 -2.04
C TRP A 107 2.41 -4.26 -3.25
N THR A 108 3.55 -4.94 -3.07
CA THR A 108 4.29 -5.58 -4.18
C THR A 108 3.43 -6.63 -4.89
N ALA A 109 2.81 -7.54 -4.13
CA ALA A 109 1.91 -8.55 -4.67
C ALA A 109 0.72 -7.92 -5.41
N ARG A 110 0.14 -6.85 -4.85
CA ARG A 110 -0.97 -6.13 -5.45
C ARG A 110 -0.57 -5.41 -6.74
N SER A 111 0.59 -4.79 -6.81
CA SER A 111 1.13 -4.18 -8.03
C SER A 111 1.31 -5.21 -9.14
N LEU A 112 1.85 -6.40 -8.82
CA LEU A 112 1.97 -7.49 -9.79
C LEU A 112 0.60 -7.96 -10.29
N LEU A 113 -0.36 -8.14 -9.38
CA LEU A 113 -1.71 -8.53 -9.72
C LEU A 113 -2.41 -7.51 -10.64
N LEU A 114 -2.28 -6.22 -10.34
CA LEU A 114 -2.83 -5.15 -11.19
C LEU A 114 -2.15 -5.08 -12.56
N ALA A 115 -0.84 -5.36 -12.63
CA ALA A 115 -0.14 -5.47 -13.91
C ALA A 115 -0.67 -6.65 -14.73
N VAL A 116 -0.93 -7.80 -14.11
CA VAL A 116 -1.58 -8.95 -14.78
C VAL A 116 -2.97 -8.58 -15.29
N ILE A 117 -3.82 -7.95 -14.47
CA ILE A 117 -5.15 -7.48 -14.88
C ILE A 117 -5.05 -6.52 -16.08
N LEU A 118 -4.08 -5.61 -16.06
CA LEU A 118 -3.86 -4.67 -17.17
C LEU A 118 -3.49 -5.38 -18.48
N LEU A 119 -2.69 -6.45 -18.40
CA LEU A 119 -2.26 -7.23 -19.57
C LEU A 119 -3.36 -8.15 -20.11
N GLU A 120 -4.20 -8.70 -19.22
CA GLU A 120 -5.29 -9.61 -19.58
C GLU A 120 -6.56 -8.91 -20.08
N SER A 121 -6.79 -7.65 -19.71
CA SER A 121 -8.00 -6.91 -20.12
C SER A 121 -7.82 -6.23 -21.50
N PRO A 122 -8.47 -6.73 -22.59
CA PRO A 122 -8.33 -6.15 -23.93
C PRO A 122 -8.93 -4.74 -24.07
N HIS A 123 -9.77 -4.31 -23.12
CA HIS A 123 -10.39 -2.97 -23.07
C HIS A 123 -9.62 -1.98 -22.18
N ALA A 124 -8.46 -2.40 -21.64
CA ALA A 124 -7.62 -1.55 -20.81
C ALA A 124 -6.53 -0.79 -21.59
N ARG A 125 -6.39 -1.06 -22.90
CA ARG A 125 -5.61 -0.26 -23.86
C ARG A 125 -6.39 0.95 -24.33
#